data_AF-A0A448WBS2-F1
#
_entry.id   AF-A0A448WBS2-F1
#
_cell.length_a   1.000
_cell.length_b   1.000
_cell.length_c   1.000
_cell.angle_alpha   90.00
_cell.angle_beta   90.00
_cell.angle_gamma   90.00
#
_symmetry.space_group_name_H-M   'P 1'
#
loop_
_entity.id
_entity.type
_entity.pdbx_description
1 polymer ?
#
loop_
_entity_poly.entity_id
_entity_poly.type
_entity_poly.pdbx_seq_one_letter_code
_entity_poly.pdbx_strand_id
1 'polypeptide(L)'
;MEKAELASWINHLLTRSGYDIMPIYKKWSTKSPSIQGIWHPFMTHTDSGRAVLTPEEIISNLEHLSRCEPQSETAESKLVHISDVQKHRLNS
;
A
#
# COMPACT_ATOMS: atom_id res chain seq x y z
N MET A 1 -48.14 -0.17 -16.72
CA MET A 1 -47.07 -1.18 -16.68
C MET A 1 -47.15 -2.00 -17.95
N GLU A 2 -46.14 -1.92 -18.79
CA GLU A 2 -46.11 -2.62 -20.08
C GLU A 2 -45.95 -4.14 -19.85
N LYS A 3 -46.46 -5.00 -20.74
CA LYS A 3 -46.31 -6.46 -20.60
C LYS A 3 -44.85 -6.90 -20.48
N ALA A 4 -43.96 -6.23 -21.20
CA ALA A 4 -42.52 -6.47 -21.12
C ALA A 4 -41.94 -6.11 -19.75
N GLU A 5 -42.43 -5.02 -19.15
CA GLU A 5 -42.04 -4.58 -17.81
C GLU A 5 -42.49 -5.60 -16.74
N LEU A 6 -43.73 -6.11 -16.86
CA LEU A 6 -44.23 -7.18 -15.98
C LEU A 6 -43.36 -8.44 -16.08
N ALA A 7 -43.01 -8.87 -17.29
CA ALA A 7 -42.16 -10.03 -17.50
C ALA A 7 -40.76 -9.82 -16.90
N SER A 8 -40.20 -8.61 -17.01
CA SER A 8 -38.93 -8.23 -16.39
C SER A 8 -38.99 -8.33 -14.86
N TRP A 9 -40.06 -7.81 -14.26
CA TRP A 9 -40.27 -7.89 -12.81
C TRP A 9 -40.41 -9.33 -12.31
N ILE A 10 -41.19 -10.16 -13.02
CA ILE A 10 -41.33 -11.59 -12.67
C ILE A 10 -39.97 -12.29 -12.74
N ASN A 11 -39.21 -12.07 -13.82
CA ASN A 11 -37.89 -12.68 -13.97
C ASN A 11 -36.90 -12.22 -12.89
N HIS A 12 -36.93 -10.93 -12.53
CA HIS A 12 -36.12 -10.38 -11.45
C HIS A 12 -36.44 -11.04 -10.09
N LEU A 13 -37.72 -11.24 -9.79
CA LEU A 13 -38.16 -11.87 -8.54
C LEU A 13 -37.81 -13.37 -8.49
N LEU A 14 -37.78 -14.07 -9.63
CA LEU A 14 -37.40 -15.47 -9.71
C LEU A 14 -35.89 -15.71 -9.58
N THR A 15 -35.07 -14.78 -10.08
CA THR A 15 -33.61 -14.94 -10.14
C THR A 15 -32.89 -14.47 -8.87
N ARG A 16 -33.54 -13.65 -8.04
CA ARG A 16 -32.97 -13.20 -6.77
C ARG A 16 -33.01 -14.29 -5.70
N SER A 17 -31.99 -14.32 -4.85
CA SER A 17 -31.81 -15.34 -3.79
C SER A 17 -32.65 -15.12 -2.52
N GLY A 18 -33.58 -14.15 -2.52
CA GLY A 18 -34.42 -13.83 -1.36
C GLY A 18 -33.73 -13.04 -0.24
N TYR A 19 -32.42 -12.79 -0.32
CA TYR A 19 -31.70 -11.94 0.63
C TYR A 19 -32.16 -10.48 0.54
N ASP A 20 -32.03 -9.77 1.66
CA ASP A 20 -32.34 -8.36 1.77
C ASP A 20 -31.51 -7.52 0.79
N ILE A 21 -32.15 -6.50 0.23
CA ILE A 21 -31.48 -5.53 -0.64
C ILE A 21 -30.69 -4.58 0.26
N MET A 22 -29.45 -4.95 0.56
CA MET A 22 -28.52 -4.09 1.29
C MET A 22 -27.62 -3.32 0.33
N PRO A 23 -27.23 -2.06 0.66
CA PRO A 23 -26.23 -1.35 -0.11
C PRO A 23 -24.94 -2.17 -0.19
N ILE A 24 -24.52 -2.48 -1.41
CA ILE A 24 -23.33 -3.28 -1.66
C ILE A 24 -22.09 -2.38 -1.51
N TYR A 25 -21.53 -2.32 -0.30
CA TYR A 25 -20.27 -1.61 -0.04
C TYR A 25 -19.05 -2.35 -0.61
N LYS A 26 -19.15 -3.67 -0.77
CA LYS A 26 -18.10 -4.52 -1.38
C LYS A 26 -18.75 -5.59 -2.25
N LYS A 27 -18.67 -5.43 -3.58
CA LYS A 27 -19.35 -6.28 -4.58
C LYS A 27 -18.85 -7.71 -4.62
N TRP A 28 -17.59 -7.93 -4.22
CA TRP A 28 -16.97 -9.25 -4.20
C TRP A 28 -16.29 -9.50 -2.87
N SER A 29 -16.66 -10.60 -2.21
CA SER A 29 -16.03 -11.06 -0.99
C SER A 29 -15.96 -12.58 -1.01
N THR A 30 -14.74 -13.12 -0.93
CA THR A 30 -14.54 -14.53 -0.59
C THR A 30 -14.63 -14.65 0.91
N LYS A 31 -15.37 -15.63 1.46
CA LYS A 31 -15.59 -15.75 2.91
C LYS A 31 -14.29 -15.83 3.74
N SER A 32 -13.15 -16.13 3.12
CA SER A 32 -11.82 -15.99 3.72
C SER A 32 -10.74 -15.83 2.63
N PRO A 33 -10.29 -14.61 2.26
CA PRO A 33 -9.26 -14.47 1.23
C PRO A 33 -7.90 -14.17 1.85
N SER A 34 -6.97 -15.09 1.64
CA SER A 34 -5.55 -14.85 1.39
C SER A 34 -4.90 -16.17 0.94
N ILE A 35 -4.05 -16.14 -0.09
CA ILE A 35 -3.26 -17.30 -0.54
C ILE A 35 -1.93 -17.38 0.22
N GLN A 36 -1.31 -16.23 0.53
CA GLN A 36 0.03 -16.11 1.11
C GLN A 36 0.01 -15.74 2.60
N GLY A 37 -1.16 -15.76 3.25
CA GLY A 37 -1.35 -15.30 4.62
C GLY A 37 -1.89 -13.87 4.70
N ILE A 38 -2.68 -13.60 5.74
CA ILE A 38 -3.23 -12.26 5.98
C ILE A 38 -2.14 -11.41 6.62
N TRP A 39 -2.01 -10.16 6.19
CA TRP A 39 -1.09 -9.23 6.83
C TRP A 39 -1.40 -9.08 8.31
N HIS A 40 -0.38 -9.12 9.16
CA HIS A 40 -0.49 -8.79 10.57
C HIS A 40 0.69 -7.92 11.04
N PRO A 41 0.55 -7.12 12.11
CA PRO A 41 1.58 -6.18 12.56
C PRO A 41 2.92 -6.83 12.92
N PHE A 42 2.90 -8.12 13.28
CA PHE A 42 4.09 -8.91 13.58
C PHE A 42 4.66 -9.67 12.37
N MET A 43 4.13 -9.46 11.16
CA MET A 43 4.80 -9.93 9.95
C MET A 43 6.08 -9.12 9.85
N THR A 44 7.17 -9.77 10.21
CA THR A 44 8.46 -9.14 10.20
C THR A 44 8.84 -8.82 8.75
N HIS A 45 9.09 -7.54 8.46
CA HIS A 45 9.98 -7.17 7.36
C HIS A 45 11.44 -7.51 7.74
N THR A 46 11.68 -8.71 8.27
CA THR A 46 13.03 -9.17 8.63
C THR A 46 13.73 -9.67 7.38
N ASP A 47 13.93 -8.76 6.44
CA ASP A 47 14.92 -8.87 5.37
C ASP A 47 15.54 -7.49 5.08
N SER A 48 15.39 -6.51 5.97
CA SER A 48 16.17 -5.27 5.85
C SER A 48 17.64 -5.48 6.22
N GLY A 49 18.00 -6.63 6.82
CA GLY A 49 19.35 -6.93 7.32
C GLY A 49 19.84 -5.96 8.40
N ARG A 50 19.00 -5.02 8.85
CA ARG A 50 19.37 -4.01 9.84
C ARG A 50 19.07 -4.55 11.24
N ALA A 51 20.14 -4.80 11.99
CA ALA A 51 20.05 -5.06 13.41
C ALA A 51 19.36 -3.87 14.11
N VAL A 52 18.58 -4.19 15.15
CA VAL A 52 18.06 -3.17 16.06
C VAL A 52 19.26 -2.50 16.73
N LEU A 53 19.34 -1.18 16.66
CA LEU A 53 20.43 -0.42 17.28
C LEU A 53 20.39 -0.60 18.80
N THR A 54 21.56 -0.81 19.38
CA THR A 54 21.77 -0.76 20.82
C THR A 54 21.55 0.67 21.35
N PRO A 55 21.21 0.83 22.65
CA PRO A 55 21.10 2.16 23.26
C PRO A 55 22.33 3.04 23.03
N GLU A 56 23.53 2.46 23.07
CA GLU A 56 24.80 3.16 22.84
C GLU A 56 24.93 3.66 21.39
N GLU A 57 24.56 2.84 20.41
CA GLU A 57 24.54 3.24 19.00
C GLU A 57 23.51 4.34 18.74
N ILE A 58 22.37 4.30 19.42
CA ILE A 58 21.35 5.35 19.32
C ILE A 58 21.92 6.68 19.84
N ILE A 59 22.54 6.68 21.02
CA ILE A 59 23.13 7.89 21.61
C ILE A 59 24.22 8.45 20.69
N SER A 60 25.13 7.60 20.20
CA SER A 60 26.19 8.01 19.29
C SER A 60 25.65 8.63 17.98
N ASN A 61 24.60 8.04 17.40
CA ASN A 61 23.95 8.58 16.22
C ASN A 61 23.31 9.95 16.49
N LEU A 62 22.66 10.13 17.65
CA LEU A 62 22.08 11.41 18.04
C LEU A 62 23.15 12.49 18.20
N GLU A 63 24.28 12.16 18.81
CA GLU A 63 25.44 13.06 18.94
C GLU A 63 26.09 13.40 17.59
N HIS A 64 26.05 12.49 16.61
CA HIS A 64 26.54 12.77 15.27
C HIS A 64 25.57 13.70 14.52
N LEU A 65 24.27 13.43 14.58
CA LEU A 65 23.23 14.22 13.91
C LEU A 65 23.12 15.64 14.49
N SER A 66 23.37 15.83 15.78
CA SER A 66 23.31 17.13 16.43
C SER A 66 24.42 18.09 16.01
N ARG A 67 25.53 17.59 15.43
CA ARG A 67 26.69 18.41 15.06
C ARG A 67 26.45 19.36 13.90
N CYS A 68 25.29 19.30 13.23
CA CYS A 68 24.93 20.18 12.10
C CYS A 68 26.13 20.43 11.17
N GLU A 69 26.87 19.37 10.84
CA GLU A 69 28.02 19.53 9.95
C GLU A 69 27.52 20.07 8.61
N PRO A 70 28.19 21.10 8.06
CA PRO A 70 27.80 21.62 6.76
C PRO A 70 27.91 20.48 5.75
N GLN A 71 26.76 20.05 5.22
CA GLN A 71 26.74 19.10 4.11
C GLN A 71 27.58 19.73 3.00
N SER A 72 28.64 19.04 2.56
CA SER A 72 29.56 19.57 1.55
C SER A 72 28.89 19.83 0.20
N GLU A 73 27.72 19.24 -0.01
CA GLU A 73 26.90 19.37 -1.22
C GLU A 73 25.51 19.86 -0.83
N THR A 74 24.99 20.86 -1.55
CA THR A 74 23.65 21.38 -1.29
C THR A 74 22.58 20.39 -1.76
N ALA A 75 21.39 20.46 -1.17
CA ALA A 75 20.28 19.59 -1.53
C ALA A 75 19.93 19.68 -3.03
N GLU A 76 20.06 20.87 -3.62
CA GLU A 76 19.81 21.12 -5.04
C GLU A 76 20.77 20.34 -5.93
N SER A 77 22.07 20.39 -5.65
CA SER A 77 23.10 19.65 -6.39
C SER A 77 22.83 18.14 -6.34
N LYS A 78 22.44 17.62 -5.17
CA LYS A 78 22.11 16.21 -4.98
C LYS A 78 20.88 15.78 -5.79
N LEU A 79 19.86 16.63 -5.83
CA LEU A 79 18.65 16.36 -6.61
C LEU A 79 18.92 16.36 -8.12
N VAL A 80 19.78 17.26 -8.60
CA VAL A 80 20.23 17.29 -10.00
C VAL A 80 20.95 15.98 -10.35
N HIS A 81 21.89 15.54 -9.52
CA HIS A 81 22.60 14.28 -9.73
C HIS A 81 21.65 13.06 -9.79
N ILE A 82 20.69 12.97 -8.87
CA ILE A 82 19.69 11.88 -8.87
C ILE A 82 18.86 11.90 -10.16
N SER A 83 18.43 13.08 -10.61
CA SER A 83 17.66 13.25 -11.84
C SER A 83 18.43 12.76 -13.07
N ASP A 84 19.71 13.11 -13.18
CA ASP A 84 20.54 12.70 -14.32
C ASP A 84 20.78 11.19 -14.33
N VAL A 85 21.04 10.59 -13.17
CA VAL A 85 21.13 9.12 -13.03
C VAL A 85 19.84 8.43 -13.47
N GLN A 86 18.67 8.98 -13.12
CA GLN A 86 17.38 8.42 -13.54
C GLN A 86 17.15 8.53 -15.05
N LYS A 87 17.51 9.66 -15.67
CA LYS A 87 17.44 9.82 -17.14
C LYS A 87 18.30 8.77 -17.85
N HIS A 88 19.50 8.52 -17.35
CA HIS A 88 20.37 7.49 -17.93
C HIS A 88 19.77 6.08 -17.83
N ARG A 89 19.12 5.74 -16.71
CA ARG A 89 18.45 4.43 -16.53
C ARG A 89 17.25 4.22 -17.45
N LEU A 90 16.55 5.28 -17.81
CA LEU A 90 15.39 5.22 -18.71
C LEU A 90 15.80 5.16 -20.19
N ASN A 91 17.02 5.59 -20.51
CA ASN A 91 17.58 5.60 -21.86
C ASN A 91 18.54 4.41 -22.11
N SER A 92 18.64 3.46 -21.17
CA SER A 92 19.39 2.20 -21.28
C SER A 92 18.45 1.05 -21.59
#